data_AF-A0A7X7LLT2-F1
#
_entry.id   AF-A0A7X7LLT2-F1
#
_cell.length_a   1.000
_cell.length_b   1.000
_cell.length_c   1.000
_cell.angle_alpha   90.00
_cell.angle_beta   90.00
_cell.angle_gamma   90.00
#
_symmetry.space_group_name_H-M   'P 1'
#
loop_
_entity.id
_entity.type
_entity.pdbx_description
1 polymer ?
#
loop_
_entity_poly.entity_id
_entity_poly.type
_entity_poly.pdbx_seq_one_letter_code
_entity_poly.pdbx_strand_id
1 'polypeptide(L)'
;GKEYIRWMNFALAFAKENRGRMMDIVLEVIKREVPKHTDFKNIRFSPPIDCHHNYASLETHYGKKVWIHRKGAISAQAGEMGIIPGAMGSTSYLVRGKGNPESFCSCSHGAGRKMSRKQAKKNFGVEATIKDLKSQGVFLGKERKSDVGEESRFAYKDIDTVIANELDLMEPVKAVKTLAVVKG
;
A
#
# COMPACT_ATOMS: atom_id res chain seq x y z
N GLY A 1 1.36 -11.53 -26.82
CA GLY A 1 0.10 -11.62 -26.05
C GLY A 1 0.12 -12.75 -25.03
N LYS A 2 -0.13 -14.00 -25.44
CA LYS A 2 -0.28 -15.15 -24.54
C LYS A 2 0.95 -15.44 -23.66
N GLU A 3 2.15 -15.37 -24.23
CA GLU A 3 3.40 -15.54 -23.47
C GLU A 3 3.58 -14.46 -22.39
N TYR A 4 3.30 -13.20 -22.73
CA TYR A 4 3.33 -12.09 -21.76
C TYR A 4 2.38 -12.37 -20.58
N ILE A 5 1.17 -12.85 -20.84
CA ILE A 5 0.19 -13.19 -19.79
C ILE A 5 0.74 -14.30 -18.89
N ARG A 6 1.36 -15.34 -19.46
CA ARG A 6 1.96 -16.43 -18.68
C ARG A 6 3.05 -15.91 -17.75
N TRP A 7 3.97 -15.10 -18.26
CA TRP A 7 5.06 -14.53 -17.47
C TRP A 7 4.57 -13.51 -16.43
N MET A 8 3.57 -12.70 -16.76
CA MET A 8 2.92 -11.80 -15.81
C MET A 8 2.29 -12.60 -14.66
N ASN A 9 1.52 -13.64 -14.95
CA ASN A 9 0.89 -14.47 -13.91
C ASN A 9 1.93 -15.16 -13.02
N PHE A 10 3.04 -15.62 -13.60
CA PHE A 10 4.17 -16.14 -12.82
C PHE A 10 4.76 -15.05 -11.89
N ALA A 11 4.99 -13.84 -12.39
CA ALA A 11 5.50 -12.74 -11.59
C ALA A 11 4.53 -12.32 -10.47
N LEU A 12 3.21 -12.38 -10.71
CA LEU A 12 2.20 -12.11 -9.69
C LEU A 12 2.22 -13.18 -8.59
N ALA A 13 2.29 -14.46 -8.97
CA ALA A 13 2.41 -15.56 -8.02
C ALA A 13 3.68 -15.44 -7.17
N PHE A 14 4.82 -15.16 -7.81
CA PHE A 14 6.08 -14.88 -7.11
C PHE A 14 5.97 -13.72 -6.13
N ALA A 15 5.38 -12.60 -6.56
CA ALA A 15 5.20 -11.43 -5.70
C ALA A 15 4.27 -11.72 -4.50
N LYS A 16 3.23 -12.54 -4.70
CA LYS A 16 2.33 -12.97 -3.63
C LYS A 16 3.06 -13.86 -2.61
N GLU A 17 3.82 -14.85 -3.07
CA GLU A 17 4.64 -15.71 -2.20
C GLU A 17 5.65 -14.88 -1.41
N ASN A 18 6.34 -13.95 -2.08
CA ASN A 18 7.30 -13.06 -1.41
C ASN A 18 6.63 -12.23 -0.30
N ARG A 19 5.45 -11.66 -0.54
CA ARG A 19 4.68 -10.94 0.50
C ARG A 19 4.21 -11.87 1.62
N GLY A 20 3.83 -13.10 1.29
CA GLY A 20 3.49 -14.14 2.27
C GLY A 20 4.65 -14.42 3.23
N ARG A 21 5.86 -14.66 2.70
CA ARG A 21 7.06 -14.87 3.52
C ARG A 21 7.43 -13.68 4.39
N MET A 22 7.34 -12.46 3.85
CA MET A 22 7.56 -11.25 4.65
C MET A 22 6.54 -11.13 5.78
N MET A 23 5.27 -11.44 5.50
CA MET A 23 4.21 -11.43 6.52
C MET A 23 4.51 -12.45 7.62
N ASP A 24 4.86 -13.69 7.28
CA ASP A 24 5.17 -14.74 8.26
C ASP A 24 6.27 -14.31 9.22
N ILE A 25 7.37 -13.76 8.70
CA ILE A 25 8.49 -13.24 9.49
C ILE A 25 8.03 -12.11 10.42
N VAL A 26 7.26 -11.14 9.90
CA VAL A 26 6.76 -10.01 10.70
C VAL A 26 5.85 -10.51 11.83
N LEU A 27 4.95 -11.44 11.54
CA LEU A 27 4.04 -12.01 12.53
C LEU A 27 4.80 -12.80 13.61
N GLU A 28 5.84 -13.54 13.24
CA GLU A 28 6.70 -14.26 14.18
C GLU A 28 7.44 -13.28 15.11
N VAL A 29 8.04 -12.23 14.55
CA VAL A 29 8.74 -11.19 15.33
C VAL A 29 7.77 -10.49 16.29
N ILE A 30 6.56 -10.14 15.84
CA ILE A 30 5.55 -9.52 16.71
C ILE A 30 5.18 -10.46 17.85
N LYS A 31 4.87 -11.73 17.56
CA LYS A 31 4.52 -12.74 18.59
C LYS A 31 5.64 -12.93 19.61
N ARG A 32 6.89 -12.87 19.17
CA ARG A 32 8.07 -13.10 20.01
C ARG A 32 8.45 -11.89 20.85
N GLU A 33 8.45 -10.69 20.28
CA GLU A 33 9.01 -9.51 20.94
C GLU A 33 7.97 -8.69 21.72
N VAL A 34 6.73 -8.57 21.24
CA VAL A 34 5.71 -7.73 21.91
C VAL A 34 5.45 -8.18 23.36
N PRO A 35 5.28 -9.48 23.68
CA PRO A 35 5.05 -9.90 25.06
C PRO A 35 6.25 -9.73 26.00
N LYS A 36 7.47 -9.58 25.47
CA LYS A 36 8.70 -9.33 26.26
C LYS A 36 8.84 -7.86 26.67
N HIS A 37 8.31 -6.96 25.85
CA HIS A 37 8.46 -5.51 26.03
C HIS A 37 7.16 -4.81 26.44
N THR A 38 6.04 -5.55 26.53
CA THR A 38 4.72 -5.01 26.88
C THR A 38 3.89 -6.02 27.68
N ASP A 39 2.80 -5.54 28.26
CA ASP A 39 1.81 -6.38 28.95
C ASP A 39 0.83 -7.09 28.00
N PHE A 40 0.96 -6.92 26.69
CA PHE A 40 0.11 -7.59 25.72
C PHE A 40 0.50 -9.07 25.56
N LYS A 41 -0.24 -9.95 26.25
CA LYS A 41 0.00 -11.41 26.20
C LYS A 41 -0.81 -12.13 25.11
N ASN A 42 -2.00 -11.63 24.78
CA ASN A 42 -2.93 -12.30 23.85
C ASN A 42 -3.00 -11.58 22.51
N ILE A 43 -1.99 -11.78 21.66
CA ILE A 43 -1.92 -11.16 20.33
C ILE A 43 -2.77 -11.96 19.35
N ARG A 44 -3.71 -11.28 18.69
CA ARG A 44 -4.55 -11.84 17.62
C ARG A 44 -4.31 -11.09 16.32
N PHE A 45 -4.34 -11.83 15.22
CA PHE A 45 -4.20 -11.27 13.88
C PHE A 45 -5.52 -11.47 13.13
N SER A 46 -6.01 -10.39 12.52
CA SER A 46 -7.13 -10.48 11.60
C SER A 46 -6.71 -11.19 10.31
N PRO A 47 -7.67 -11.65 9.49
CA PRO A 47 -7.35 -12.13 8.14
C PRO A 47 -6.49 -11.11 7.38
N PRO A 48 -5.47 -11.58 6.63
CA PRO A 48 -4.61 -10.70 5.85
C PRO A 48 -5.40 -10.04 4.72
N ILE A 49 -5.07 -8.79 4.43
CA ILE A 49 -5.55 -8.07 3.25
C ILE A 49 -4.38 -7.96 2.29
N ASP A 50 -4.55 -8.46 1.07
CA ASP A 50 -3.54 -8.46 0.01
C ASP A 50 -4.15 -7.99 -1.31
N CYS A 51 -3.47 -7.10 -2.01
CA CYS A 51 -3.93 -6.60 -3.31
C CYS A 51 -2.74 -6.36 -4.24
N HIS A 52 -2.89 -6.77 -5.50
CA HIS A 52 -2.01 -6.35 -6.58
C HIS A 52 -2.46 -5.00 -7.14
N HIS A 53 -1.51 -4.17 -7.58
CA HIS A 53 -1.83 -2.86 -8.16
C HIS A 53 -1.16 -2.58 -9.53
N ASN A 54 -0.39 -3.54 -10.04
CA ASN A 54 0.28 -3.49 -11.34
C ASN A 54 0.12 -4.84 -12.03
N TYR A 55 -0.95 -5.00 -12.82
CA TYR A 55 -1.27 -6.26 -13.52
C TYR A 55 -2.33 -6.04 -14.60
N ALA A 56 -2.56 -7.07 -15.40
CA ALA A 56 -3.73 -7.16 -16.25
C ALA A 56 -4.54 -8.43 -15.93
N SER A 57 -5.86 -8.35 -16.05
CA SER A 57 -6.78 -9.48 -15.82
C SER A 57 -7.86 -9.52 -16.89
N LEU A 58 -8.26 -10.74 -17.27
CA LEU A 58 -9.40 -10.95 -18.16
C LEU A 58 -10.68 -10.97 -17.32
N GLU A 59 -11.53 -9.96 -17.50
CA GLU A 59 -12.75 -9.74 -16.72
C GLU A 59 -13.96 -9.59 -17.64
N THR A 60 -15.16 -9.75 -17.07
CA THR A 60 -16.41 -9.52 -17.79
C THR A 60 -16.99 -8.18 -17.36
N HIS A 61 -17.07 -7.23 -18.29
CA HIS A 61 -17.68 -5.92 -18.08
C HIS A 61 -18.58 -5.58 -19.27
N TYR A 62 -19.73 -4.96 -19.01
CA TYR A 62 -20.71 -4.58 -20.05
C TYR A 62 -21.04 -5.73 -21.03
N GLY A 63 -21.17 -6.96 -20.51
CA GLY A 63 -21.48 -8.16 -21.30
C GLY A 63 -20.34 -8.70 -22.17
N LYS A 64 -19.11 -8.18 -22.05
CA LYS A 64 -17.96 -8.58 -22.88
C LYS A 64 -16.77 -8.99 -22.01
N LYS A 65 -15.98 -9.95 -22.50
CA LYS A 65 -14.67 -10.28 -21.93
C LYS A 65 -13.64 -9.26 -22.40
N VAL A 66 -13.02 -8.55 -21.46
CA VAL A 66 -12.05 -7.49 -21.72
C VAL A 66 -10.82 -7.63 -20.83
N TRP A 67 -9.68 -7.13 -21.30
CA TRP A 67 -8.45 -7.07 -20.50
C TRP A 67 -8.39 -5.77 -19.73
N ILE A 68 -8.56 -5.85 -18.40
CA ILE A 68 -8.42 -4.69 -17.52
C ILE A 68 -6.95 -4.58 -17.11
N HIS A 69 -6.34 -3.45 -17.44
CA HIS A 69 -4.96 -3.14 -17.07
C HIS A 69 -4.98 -2.18 -15.90
N ARG A 70 -4.45 -2.61 -14.75
CA ARG A 70 -4.30 -1.79 -13.56
C ARG A 70 -2.82 -1.44 -13.38
N LYS A 71 -2.51 -0.15 -13.33
CA LYS A 71 -1.17 0.38 -13.04
C LYS A 71 -1.28 1.49 -12.01
N GLY A 72 -0.92 1.20 -10.77
CA GLY A 72 -1.20 2.09 -9.63
C GLY A 72 -2.68 2.14 -9.24
N ALA A 73 -3.44 1.08 -9.54
CA ALA A 73 -4.85 0.93 -9.19
C ALA A 73 -5.10 -0.49 -8.67
N ILE A 74 -6.05 -0.69 -7.77
CA ILE A 74 -6.42 -2.00 -7.23
C ILE A 74 -7.82 -2.41 -7.70
N SER A 75 -8.12 -3.71 -7.62
CA SER A 75 -9.50 -4.19 -7.76
C SER A 75 -10.34 -3.68 -6.59
N ALA A 76 -11.55 -3.22 -6.90
CA ALA A 76 -12.53 -2.67 -5.98
C ALA A 76 -13.91 -3.25 -6.31
N GLN A 77 -13.98 -4.56 -6.54
CA GLN A 77 -15.26 -5.25 -6.73
C GLN A 77 -16.14 -5.11 -5.48
N ALA A 78 -17.46 -5.23 -5.64
CA ALA A 78 -18.40 -5.03 -4.56
C ALA A 78 -18.07 -5.96 -3.37
N GLY A 79 -17.77 -5.37 -2.22
CA GLY A 79 -17.44 -6.10 -0.99
C GLY A 79 -15.97 -6.50 -0.83
N GLU A 80 -15.15 -6.38 -1.87
CA GLU A 80 -13.73 -6.75 -1.86
C GLU A 80 -12.94 -5.83 -0.91
N MET A 81 -12.13 -6.41 -0.02
CA MET A 81 -11.26 -5.64 0.87
C MET A 81 -9.96 -5.25 0.16
N GLY A 82 -9.54 -4.00 0.35
CA GLY A 82 -8.30 -3.45 -0.18
C GLY A 82 -7.52 -2.63 0.85
N ILE A 83 -6.30 -2.25 0.48
CA ILE A 83 -5.46 -1.33 1.25
C ILE A 83 -4.93 -0.23 0.33
N ILE A 84 -5.06 1.02 0.77
CA ILE A 84 -4.56 2.21 0.10
C ILE A 84 -3.49 2.84 1.00
N PRO A 85 -2.18 2.63 0.73
CA PRO A 85 -1.12 3.21 1.52
C PRO A 85 -1.01 4.72 1.29
N GLY A 86 -0.79 5.45 2.37
CA GLY A 86 -0.33 6.82 2.32
C GLY A 86 1.16 6.91 1.96
N ALA A 87 1.71 8.12 2.10
CA ALA A 87 3.15 8.32 2.04
C ALA A 87 3.86 7.77 3.29
N MET A 88 5.20 7.80 3.29
CA MET A 88 5.99 7.36 4.43
C MET A 88 5.64 8.16 5.70
N GLY A 89 5.11 7.46 6.72
CA GLY A 89 4.67 8.07 7.98
C GLY A 89 3.22 8.56 7.99
N SER A 90 2.58 8.70 6.82
CA SER A 90 1.18 9.11 6.71
C SER A 90 0.21 7.97 7.08
N THR A 91 -1.06 8.33 7.27
CA THR A 91 -2.18 7.39 7.40
C THR A 91 -2.30 6.50 6.17
N SER A 92 -2.68 5.24 6.36
CA SER A 92 -3.14 4.35 5.29
C SER A 92 -4.58 3.95 5.55
N TYR A 93 -5.30 3.51 4.52
CA TYR A 93 -6.71 3.15 4.63
C TYR A 93 -6.94 1.68 4.26
N LEU A 94 -7.68 0.97 5.10
CA LEU A 94 -8.38 -0.25 4.69
C LEU A 94 -9.70 0.17 4.07
N VAL A 95 -9.98 -0.36 2.89
CA VAL A 95 -11.16 0.02 2.10
C VAL A 95 -11.95 -1.20 1.67
N ARG A 96 -13.21 -0.97 1.30
CA ARG A 96 -14.10 -1.97 0.71
C ARG A 96 -14.59 -1.48 -0.65
N GLY A 97 -14.42 -2.26 -1.70
CA GLY A 97 -14.87 -1.91 -3.04
C GLY A 97 -16.39 -1.80 -3.14
N LYS A 98 -16.87 -0.81 -3.91
CA LYS A 98 -18.30 -0.64 -4.22
C LYS A 98 -18.71 -1.30 -5.53
N GLY A 99 -17.75 -1.78 -6.32
CA GLY A 99 -18.01 -2.42 -7.61
C GLY A 99 -18.55 -1.44 -8.67
N ASN A 100 -18.09 -0.19 -8.65
CA ASN A 100 -18.56 0.82 -9.60
C ASN A 100 -18.17 0.41 -11.04
N PRO A 101 -19.15 0.17 -11.94
CA PRO A 101 -18.87 -0.29 -13.30
C PRO A 101 -18.13 0.74 -14.15
N GLU A 102 -18.33 2.03 -13.93
CA GLU A 102 -17.67 3.12 -14.68
C GLU A 102 -16.15 3.15 -14.46
N SER A 103 -15.69 2.54 -13.36
CA SER A 103 -14.27 2.37 -13.03
C SER A 103 -13.71 0.99 -13.40
N PHE A 104 -14.49 0.15 -14.08
CA PHE A 104 -14.22 -1.28 -14.21
C PHE A 104 -13.92 -1.93 -12.84
N CYS A 105 -14.73 -1.58 -11.84
CA CYS A 105 -14.59 -2.04 -10.45
C CYS A 105 -13.17 -1.85 -9.91
N SER A 106 -12.63 -0.63 -10.02
CA SER A 106 -11.24 -0.33 -9.61
C SER A 106 -11.18 0.96 -8.79
N CYS A 107 -10.17 1.09 -7.93
CA CYS A 107 -9.88 2.33 -7.22
C CYS A 107 -8.36 2.58 -7.13
N SER A 108 -7.97 3.70 -6.54
CA SER A 108 -6.58 4.10 -6.39
C SER A 108 -5.80 3.09 -5.53
N HIS A 109 -4.52 2.91 -5.86
CA HIS A 109 -3.65 2.09 -5.01
C HIS A 109 -3.09 2.86 -3.82
N GLY A 110 -2.86 4.17 -3.91
CA GLY A 110 -2.17 4.94 -2.88
C GLY A 110 -2.15 6.44 -3.18
N ALA A 111 -1.52 7.22 -2.30
CA ALA A 111 -1.50 8.69 -2.41
C ALA A 111 -0.97 9.23 -3.76
N GLY A 112 -0.04 8.51 -4.39
CA GLY A 112 0.60 8.95 -5.63
C GLY A 112 1.59 10.11 -5.42
N ARG A 113 2.62 10.17 -6.25
CA ARG A 113 3.65 11.21 -6.15
C ARG A 113 3.18 12.51 -6.80
N LYS A 114 3.50 13.65 -6.18
CA LYS A 114 3.34 14.98 -6.79
C LYS A 114 4.64 15.52 -7.41
N MET A 115 5.78 14.86 -7.15
CA MET A 115 7.06 15.20 -7.74
C MET A 115 7.97 13.98 -7.96
N SER A 116 8.94 14.13 -8.86
CA SER A 116 9.92 13.07 -9.16
C SER A 116 10.82 12.76 -7.97
N ARG A 117 11.46 11.58 -7.95
CA ARG A 117 12.44 11.22 -6.92
C ARG A 117 13.63 12.18 -6.90
N LYS A 118 14.14 12.56 -8.08
CA LYS A 118 15.23 13.53 -8.23
C LYS A 118 14.88 14.89 -7.63
N GLN A 119 13.65 15.36 -7.87
CA GLN A 119 13.17 16.63 -7.31
C GLN A 119 12.95 16.52 -5.80
N ALA A 120 12.37 15.43 -5.31
CA ALA A 120 12.21 15.19 -3.88
C ALA A 120 13.56 15.18 -3.16
N LYS A 121 14.58 14.50 -3.70
CA LYS A 121 15.94 14.48 -3.16
C LYS A 121 16.60 15.86 -3.08
N LYS A 122 16.32 16.72 -4.07
CA LYS A 122 16.81 18.10 -4.09
C LYS A 122 16.10 18.96 -3.04
N ASN A 123 14.80 18.74 -2.84
CA ASN A 123 13.95 19.58 -2.00
C ASN A 123 13.94 19.15 -0.53
N PHE A 124 14.17 17.87 -0.25
CA PHE A 124 14.02 17.29 1.09
C PHE A 124 15.32 16.60 1.52
N GLY A 125 15.97 17.20 2.51
CA GLY A 125 17.13 16.62 3.16
C GLY A 125 16.77 15.35 3.95
N VAL A 126 17.73 14.43 4.03
CA VAL A 126 17.61 13.19 4.81
C VAL A 126 17.28 13.49 6.28
N GLU A 127 18.05 14.39 6.91
CA GLU A 127 17.87 14.75 8.32
C GLU A 127 16.50 15.39 8.59
N ALA A 128 16.07 16.29 7.72
CA ALA A 128 14.75 16.93 7.83
C ALA A 128 13.63 15.89 7.72
N THR A 129 13.76 14.92 6.82
CA THR A 129 12.78 13.83 6.66
C THR A 129 12.74 12.92 7.88
N ILE A 130 13.90 12.57 8.44
CA ILE A 130 13.99 11.78 9.68
C ILE A 130 13.38 12.56 10.85
N LYS A 131 13.62 13.87 10.94
CA LYS A 131 13.05 14.73 11.98
C LYS A 131 11.52 14.81 11.87
N ASP A 132 10.98 14.92 10.65
CA ASP A 132 9.53 14.90 10.40
C ASP A 132 8.90 13.55 10.78
N LEU A 133 9.55 12.42 10.51
CA LEU A 133 9.05 11.12 10.99
C LEU A 133 9.06 11.04 12.52
N LYS A 134 10.15 11.48 13.15
CA LYS A 134 10.26 11.50 14.62
C LYS A 134 9.19 12.40 15.26
N SER A 135 8.90 13.57 14.69
CA SER A 135 7.86 14.46 15.22
C SER A 135 6.45 13.86 15.10
N GLN A 136 6.23 12.93 14.16
CA GLN A 136 5.00 12.14 14.04
C GLN A 136 4.95 10.93 14.99
N GLY A 137 6.04 10.66 15.72
CA GLY A 137 6.19 9.46 16.54
C GLY A 137 6.42 8.19 15.72
N VAL A 138 6.90 8.32 14.48
CA VAL A 138 7.16 7.20 13.57
C VAL A 138 8.62 6.76 13.68
N PHE A 139 8.82 5.48 14.02
CA PHE A 139 10.14 4.87 14.07
C PHE A 139 10.62 4.47 12.67
N LEU A 140 11.87 4.81 12.32
CA LEU A 140 12.47 4.43 11.05
C LEU A 140 13.55 3.35 11.25
N GLY A 141 13.26 2.14 10.78
CA GLY A 141 14.22 1.05 10.65
C GLY A 141 14.78 0.97 9.23
N LYS A 142 15.96 1.56 8.99
CA LYS A 142 16.65 1.49 7.71
C LYS A 142 18.16 1.57 7.92
N GLU A 143 18.91 0.67 7.29
CA GLU A 143 20.37 0.62 7.40
C GLU A 143 21.04 1.81 6.69
N ARG A 144 20.72 2.02 5.40
CA ARG A 144 21.27 3.13 4.60
C ARG A 144 20.27 4.28 4.53
N LYS A 145 20.54 5.41 5.18
CA LYS A 145 19.59 6.53 5.26
C LYS A 145 19.68 7.53 4.10
N SER A 146 20.58 7.32 3.14
CA SER A 146 20.93 8.32 2.11
C SER A 146 19.82 8.62 1.10
N ASP A 147 18.84 7.74 0.94
CA ASP A 147 17.70 7.87 0.02
C ASP A 147 16.39 8.26 0.72
N VAL A 148 16.38 8.40 2.05
CA VAL A 148 15.16 8.66 2.85
C VAL A 148 14.45 9.94 2.39
N GLY A 149 15.20 10.95 1.93
CA GLY A 149 14.63 12.20 1.41
C GLY A 149 13.73 12.02 0.17
N GLU A 150 13.95 10.98 -0.65
CA GLU A 150 13.12 10.69 -1.83
C GLU A 150 11.69 10.27 -1.47
N GLU A 151 11.51 9.80 -0.24
CA GLU A 151 10.29 9.20 0.29
C GLU A 151 9.59 10.11 1.30
N SER A 152 10.08 11.34 1.48
CA SER A 152 9.42 12.38 2.26
C SER A 152 7.93 12.45 1.93
N ARG A 153 7.06 12.49 2.94
CA ARG A 153 5.61 12.57 2.74
C ARG A 153 5.20 13.79 1.89
N PHE A 154 5.99 14.85 1.93
CA PHE A 154 5.81 16.04 1.11
C PHE A 154 6.10 15.82 -0.38
N ALA A 155 6.60 14.66 -0.80
CA ALA A 155 6.73 14.27 -2.20
C ALA A 155 5.46 13.63 -2.78
N TYR A 156 4.47 13.35 -1.94
CA TYR A 156 3.22 12.68 -2.28
C TYR A 156 2.03 13.65 -2.20
N LYS A 157 0.90 13.26 -2.79
CA LYS A 157 -0.37 13.94 -2.57
C LYS A 157 -0.88 13.65 -1.15
N ASP A 158 -1.83 14.44 -0.70
CA ASP A 158 -2.56 14.15 0.53
C ASP A 158 -3.46 12.93 0.33
N ILE A 159 -3.29 11.92 1.18
CA ILE A 159 -4.06 10.67 1.09
C ILE A 159 -5.54 10.93 1.37
N ASP A 160 -5.87 11.85 2.27
CA ASP A 160 -7.26 12.12 2.64
C ASP A 160 -8.01 12.75 1.45
N THR A 161 -7.31 13.59 0.67
CA THR A 161 -7.84 14.14 -0.57
C THR A 161 -8.05 13.05 -1.64
N VAL A 162 -7.13 12.09 -1.76
CA VAL A 162 -7.29 10.98 -2.70
C VAL A 162 -8.51 10.13 -2.35
N ILE A 163 -8.66 9.76 -1.07
CA ILE A 163 -9.79 9.00 -0.56
C ILE A 163 -11.12 9.74 -0.79
N ALA A 164 -11.17 11.04 -0.50
CA ALA A 164 -12.37 11.85 -0.69
C ALA A 164 -12.84 11.91 -2.15
N ASN A 165 -11.92 11.85 -3.11
CA ASN A 165 -12.22 11.93 -4.53
C ASN A 165 -12.74 10.62 -5.15
N GLU A 166 -12.73 9.51 -4.42
CA GLU A 166 -13.11 8.19 -4.95
C GLU A 166 -14.11 7.44 -4.06
N LEU A 167 -14.88 8.18 -3.25
CA LEU A 167 -15.90 7.62 -2.37
C LEU A 167 -17.04 6.93 -3.13
N ASP A 168 -17.19 7.15 -4.43
CA ASP A 168 -18.10 6.41 -5.30
C ASP A 168 -17.54 5.03 -5.72
N LEU A 169 -16.22 4.84 -5.66
CA LEU A 169 -15.53 3.60 -6.05
C LEU A 169 -15.34 2.64 -4.87
N MET A 170 -15.13 3.18 -3.67
CA MET A 170 -14.83 2.41 -2.47
C MET A 170 -15.40 3.08 -1.20
N GLU A 171 -15.44 2.33 -0.11
CA GLU A 171 -15.76 2.80 1.24
C GLU A 171 -14.51 2.69 2.13
N PRO A 172 -14.07 3.77 2.81
CA PRO A 172 -13.03 3.67 3.82
C PRO A 172 -13.55 2.96 5.08
N VAL A 173 -13.04 1.76 5.35
CA VAL A 173 -13.44 0.93 6.49
C VAL A 173 -12.66 1.30 7.75
N LYS A 174 -11.35 1.57 7.59
CA LYS A 174 -10.48 1.89 8.74
C LYS A 174 -9.28 2.73 8.31
N ALA A 175 -9.05 3.84 9.01
CA ALA A 175 -7.78 4.54 8.98
C ALA A 175 -6.77 3.85 9.91
N VAL A 176 -5.56 3.59 9.41
CA VAL A 176 -4.46 3.02 10.19
C VAL A 176 -3.31 4.02 10.28
N LYS A 177 -2.89 4.32 11.52
CA LYS A 177 -1.75 5.19 11.79
C LYS A 177 -0.46 4.40 11.69
N THR A 178 0.53 4.96 10.99
CA THR A 178 1.87 4.39 10.92
C THR A 178 2.59 4.54 12.27
N LEU A 179 3.10 3.45 12.82
CA LEU A 179 3.94 3.46 14.04
C LEU A 179 5.42 3.30 13.71
N ALA A 180 5.73 2.47 12.72
CA ALA A 180 7.09 2.22 12.27
C ALA A 180 7.13 2.03 10.76
N VAL A 181 8.26 2.41 10.16
CA VAL A 181 8.61 2.18 8.76
C VAL A 181 9.89 1.38 8.75
N VAL A 182 9.84 0.17 8.19
CA VAL A 182 11.01 -0.66 7.92
C VAL A 182 11.25 -0.67 6.42
N LYS A 183 12.44 -0.23 6.00
CA LYS A 183 12.82 -0.15 4.57
C LYS A 183 14.18 -0.80 4.33
N GLY A 184 14.25 -1.60 3.28
CA GLY A 184 15.50 -2.07 2.66
C GLY A 184 16.16 -1.00 1.79
#